data_AF-A0A819C8W7-F1
#
_entry.id   AF-A0A819C8W7-F1
#
_cell.length_a   1.000
_cell.length_b   1.000
_cell.length_c   1.000
_cell.angle_alpha   90.00
_cell.angle_beta   90.00
_cell.angle_gamma   90.00
#
_symmetry.space_group_name_H-M   'P 1'
#
loop_
_entity.id
_entity.type
_entity.pdbx_description
1 polymer ?
#
loop_
_entity_poly.entity_id
_entity_poly.type
_entity_poly.pdbx_seq_one_letter_code
_entity_poly.pdbx_strand_id
1 'polypeptide(L)'
;IRYSLYNLISIDAHGHEETTGRGEDFTFWDTASDSLQLLSKLGLDEFYVLETTQGGFTAFRMALPEPYRSRDTWCETKVPSDEAMLAGAASFGGPARVGEKVYEKIKQMWIKRYAEPEGYDPAFNCLLNRDGIDDKINVPTLVLHGAEDPVIPAEEAKQWSSKLPKLWKFEIVERGVHHLSLTEPGDEIAAQLVPQFIKETL
;
A
#
# COMPACT_ATOMS: atom_id res chain seq x y z
N ILE A 1 2.36 31.38 -7.32
CA ILE A 1 2.88 30.30 -8.19
C ILE A 1 3.15 29.12 -7.27
N ARG A 2 2.35 28.04 -7.33
CA ARG A 2 2.66 26.81 -6.58
C ARG A 2 3.73 26.08 -7.38
N TYR A 3 4.98 26.20 -6.97
CA TYR A 3 6.01 25.27 -7.43
C TYR A 3 5.73 23.96 -6.68
N SER A 4 5.37 22.89 -7.39
CA SER A 4 5.43 21.56 -6.79
C SER A 4 6.91 21.27 -6.50
N LEU A 5 7.23 20.91 -5.26
CA LEU A 5 8.60 20.57 -4.86
C LEU A 5 9.09 19.27 -5.53
N TYR A 6 8.15 18.45 -6.02
CA TYR A 6 8.39 17.13 -6.58
C TYR A 6 7.56 16.91 -7.85
N ASN A 7 8.07 16.04 -8.73
CA ASN A 7 7.30 15.46 -9.83
C ASN A 7 6.63 14.18 -9.31
N LEU A 8 5.30 14.07 -9.48
CA LEU A 8 4.53 12.92 -9.03
C LEU A 8 4.13 12.07 -10.23
N ILE A 9 4.35 10.75 -10.13
CA ILE A 9 3.90 9.75 -11.09
C ILE A 9 3.03 8.76 -10.31
N SER A 10 1.77 8.60 -10.70
CA SER A 10 0.87 7.58 -10.17
C SER A 10 0.75 6.45 -11.18
N ILE A 11 1.05 5.23 -10.76
CA ILE A 11 1.00 4.03 -11.59
C ILE A 11 -0.16 3.16 -11.09
N ASP A 12 -1.10 2.85 -11.98
CA ASP A 12 -2.18 1.91 -11.66
C ASP A 12 -1.59 0.49 -11.59
N ALA A 13 -1.69 -0.13 -10.41
CA ALA A 13 -1.21 -1.49 -10.19
C ALA A 13 -1.98 -2.50 -11.03
N HIS A 14 -1.38 -3.66 -11.31
CA HIS A 14 -2.10 -4.75 -11.96
C HIS A 14 -3.42 -5.07 -11.25
N GLY A 15 -4.47 -5.32 -12.04
CA GLY A 15 -5.83 -5.58 -11.56
C GLY A 15 -6.59 -4.33 -11.12
N HIS A 16 -5.98 -3.14 -11.15
CA HIS A 16 -6.62 -1.88 -10.75
C HIS A 16 -6.81 -0.95 -11.95
N GLU A 17 -7.91 -0.18 -11.90
CA GLU A 17 -8.28 0.81 -12.93
C GLU A 17 -8.15 0.24 -14.37
N GLU A 18 -7.34 0.88 -15.22
CA GLU A 18 -7.16 0.48 -16.62
C GLU A 18 -6.04 -0.58 -16.83
N THR A 19 -5.32 -0.96 -15.77
CA THR A 19 -4.21 -1.92 -15.85
C THR A 19 -4.71 -3.35 -15.63
N THR A 20 -4.96 -4.08 -16.72
CA THR A 20 -5.59 -5.41 -16.72
C THR A 20 -4.71 -6.59 -16.30
N GLY A 21 -3.45 -6.37 -15.86
CA GLY A 21 -2.58 -7.44 -15.37
C GLY A 21 -1.93 -8.32 -16.46
N ARG A 22 -0.97 -9.17 -16.08
CA ARG A 22 -0.39 -10.23 -16.93
C ARG A 22 -1.22 -11.53 -16.91
N GLY A 23 -2.55 -11.45 -16.93
CA GLY A 23 -3.46 -12.57 -16.67
C GLY A 23 -3.83 -12.69 -15.18
N GLU A 24 -4.37 -13.83 -14.76
CA GLU A 24 -4.99 -14.02 -13.42
C GLU A 24 -3.98 -14.19 -12.27
N ASP A 25 -2.71 -14.53 -12.56
CA ASP A 25 -1.72 -14.98 -11.57
C ASP A 25 -0.56 -13.99 -11.34
N PHE A 26 -0.78 -12.69 -11.60
CA PHE A 26 0.29 -11.71 -11.34
C PHE A 26 0.58 -11.59 -9.84
N THR A 27 1.80 -11.16 -9.54
CA THR A 27 2.29 -10.93 -8.18
C THR A 27 2.74 -9.48 -8.02
N PHE A 28 3.02 -9.05 -6.79
CA PHE A 28 3.63 -7.74 -6.55
C PHE A 28 5.01 -7.59 -7.22
N TRP A 29 5.66 -8.70 -7.60
CA TRP A 29 6.90 -8.68 -8.38
C TRP A 29 6.66 -8.23 -9.82
N ASP A 30 5.53 -8.62 -10.42
CA ASP A 30 5.15 -8.19 -11.77
C ASP A 30 4.86 -6.69 -11.78
N THR A 31 4.06 -6.21 -10.82
CA THR A 31 3.80 -4.77 -10.67
C THR A 31 5.09 -3.99 -10.42
N ALA A 32 6.00 -4.49 -9.57
CA ALA A 32 7.28 -3.84 -9.31
C ALA A 32 8.16 -3.79 -10.56
N SER A 33 8.28 -4.89 -11.30
CA SER A 33 9.07 -4.96 -12.53
C SER A 33 8.53 -4.03 -13.62
N ASP A 34 7.21 -4.00 -13.81
CA ASP A 34 6.59 -3.15 -14.83
C ASP A 34 6.67 -1.66 -14.44
N SER A 35 6.56 -1.32 -13.15
CA SER A 35 6.83 0.03 -12.65
C SER A 35 8.27 0.46 -12.90
N LEU A 36 9.26 -0.39 -12.62
CA LEU A 36 10.68 -0.10 -12.89
C LEU A 36 10.96 0.05 -14.39
N GLN A 37 10.37 -0.79 -15.24
CA GLN A 37 10.46 -0.67 -16.69
C GLN A 37 9.84 0.63 -17.20
N LEU A 38 8.72 1.07 -16.62
CA LEU A 38 8.11 2.36 -16.94
C LEU A 38 9.04 3.51 -16.57
N LEU A 39 9.59 3.54 -15.36
CA LEU A 39 10.52 4.57 -14.90
C LEU A 39 11.78 4.62 -15.78
N SER A 40 12.32 3.46 -16.17
CA SER A 40 13.44 3.36 -17.12
C SER A 40 13.09 3.94 -18.50
N LYS A 41 11.89 3.66 -19.03
CA LYS A 41 11.42 4.25 -20.30
C LYS A 41 11.23 5.76 -20.22
N LEU A 42 10.93 6.28 -19.04
CA LEU A 42 10.83 7.72 -18.78
C LEU A 42 12.21 8.38 -18.52
N GLY A 43 13.29 7.58 -18.45
CA GLY A 43 14.64 8.07 -18.17
C GLY A 43 14.82 8.51 -16.71
N LEU A 44 14.13 7.87 -15.78
CA LEU A 44 14.17 8.17 -14.35
C LEU A 44 14.97 7.09 -13.60
N ASP A 45 16.19 7.45 -13.19
CA ASP A 45 17.10 6.54 -12.48
C ASP A 45 17.09 6.73 -10.96
N GLU A 46 16.63 7.91 -10.50
CA GLU A 46 16.51 8.26 -9.08
C GLU A 46 15.08 8.68 -8.77
N PHE A 47 14.46 8.00 -7.81
CA PHE A 47 13.08 8.23 -7.43
C PHE A 47 12.82 7.82 -5.98
N TYR A 48 11.76 8.38 -5.42
CA TYR A 48 11.17 7.94 -4.17
C TYR A 48 9.85 7.24 -4.48
N VAL A 49 9.55 6.18 -3.73
CA VAL A 49 8.30 5.44 -3.84
C VAL A 49 7.45 5.76 -2.60
N LEU A 50 6.22 6.22 -2.83
CA LEU A 50 5.24 6.51 -1.78
C LEU A 50 4.03 5.61 -2.00
N GLU A 51 3.67 4.84 -0.98
CA GLU A 51 2.60 3.84 -1.08
C GLU A 51 1.73 3.83 0.17
N THR A 52 0.53 3.25 0.04
CA THR A 52 -0.38 2.97 1.16
C THR A 52 -0.81 1.51 1.07
N THR A 53 -0.92 0.84 2.21
CA THR A 53 -1.44 -0.53 2.30
C THR A 53 -0.69 -1.51 1.37
N GLN A 54 -1.41 -2.20 0.49
CA GLN A 54 -0.90 -3.17 -0.48
C GLN A 54 0.24 -2.63 -1.35
N GLY A 55 0.26 -1.33 -1.66
CA GLY A 55 1.34 -0.71 -2.44
C GLY A 55 2.71 -0.89 -1.81
N GLY A 56 2.79 -0.97 -0.47
CA GLY A 56 4.04 -1.23 0.25
C GLY A 56 4.71 -2.54 -0.19
N PHE A 57 3.93 -3.58 -0.51
CA PHE A 57 4.46 -4.83 -1.02
C PHE A 57 5.13 -4.67 -2.40
N THR A 58 4.61 -3.80 -3.26
CA THR A 58 5.23 -3.44 -4.53
C THR A 58 6.50 -2.62 -4.30
N ALA A 59 6.43 -1.56 -3.48
CA ALA A 59 7.55 -0.65 -3.24
C ALA A 59 8.81 -1.36 -2.78
N PHE A 60 8.68 -2.26 -1.81
CA PHE A 60 9.85 -3.00 -1.33
C PHE A 60 10.42 -3.94 -2.38
N ARG A 61 9.60 -4.53 -3.25
CA ARG A 61 10.08 -5.35 -4.37
C ARG A 61 10.80 -4.51 -5.43
N MET A 62 10.41 -3.26 -5.63
CA MET A 62 11.15 -2.33 -6.49
C MET A 62 12.55 -2.00 -5.93
N ALA A 63 12.74 -2.10 -4.61
CA ALA A 63 14.02 -1.86 -3.95
C ALA A 63 14.95 -3.10 -3.91
N LEU A 64 14.48 -4.26 -4.38
CA LEU A 64 15.24 -5.51 -4.39
C LEU A 64 15.80 -5.81 -5.80
N PRO A 65 17.03 -6.36 -5.91
CA PRO A 65 17.55 -6.80 -7.20
C PRO A 65 16.73 -7.98 -7.77
N GLU A 66 16.41 -7.94 -9.08
CA GLU A 66 15.58 -8.93 -9.81
C GLU A 66 16.03 -10.40 -9.67
N PRO A 67 15.11 -11.38 -9.82
CA PRO A 67 13.95 -11.62 -8.97
C PRO A 67 14.28 -12.78 -8.01
N TYR A 68 14.48 -12.44 -6.74
CA TYR A 68 14.50 -13.44 -5.67
C TYR A 68 13.06 -13.84 -5.33
N ARG A 69 12.78 -15.15 -5.23
CA ARG A 69 11.47 -15.67 -4.79
C ARG A 69 11.62 -16.30 -3.41
N SER A 70 11.04 -15.71 -2.36
CA SER A 70 10.70 -16.45 -1.15
C SER A 70 9.26 -16.96 -1.26
N ARG A 71 8.94 -18.06 -0.59
CA ARG A 71 7.55 -18.47 -0.36
C ARG A 71 7.37 -18.53 1.14
N ASP A 72 6.83 -17.47 1.70
CA ASP A 72 6.15 -17.52 2.99
C ASP A 72 4.79 -16.89 2.77
N THR A 73 3.77 -17.75 2.67
CA THR A 73 2.38 -17.41 2.41
C THR A 73 1.70 -16.98 3.71
N TRP A 74 1.34 -15.70 3.83
CA TRP A 74 0.52 -15.21 4.94
C TRP A 74 -0.96 -15.14 4.52
N CYS A 75 -1.74 -16.10 5.05
CA CYS A 75 -3.20 -16.28 4.92
C CYS A 75 -3.76 -16.68 3.54
N GLU A 76 -3.95 -17.99 3.33
CA GLU A 76 -4.98 -18.50 2.42
C GLU A 76 -6.37 -18.24 3.02
N THR A 77 -7.05 -17.19 2.60
CA THR A 77 -8.51 -17.07 2.75
C THR A 77 -9.14 -17.17 1.37
N LYS A 78 -9.87 -18.25 1.08
CA LYS A 78 -10.53 -18.41 -0.23
C LYS A 78 -11.84 -17.64 -0.25
N VAL A 79 -12.04 -16.88 -1.34
CA VAL A 79 -13.16 -15.95 -1.60
C VAL A 79 -13.11 -14.73 -0.65
N PRO A 80 -13.39 -13.49 -1.09
CA PRO A 80 -13.57 -12.40 -0.15
C PRO A 80 -14.74 -12.76 0.76
N SER A 81 -14.43 -13.22 1.97
CA SER A 81 -15.43 -13.37 3.02
C SER A 81 -16.06 -12.00 3.29
N ASP A 82 -17.29 -11.97 3.78
CA ASP A 82 -17.91 -10.73 4.24
C ASP A 82 -16.97 -9.95 5.19
N GLU A 83 -16.17 -10.67 5.96
CA GLU A 83 -15.13 -10.14 6.85
C GLU A 83 -14.05 -9.34 6.09
N ALA A 84 -13.55 -9.84 4.95
CA ALA A 84 -12.56 -9.12 4.16
C ALA A 84 -13.14 -7.83 3.53
N MET A 85 -14.39 -7.88 3.09
CA MET A 85 -15.09 -6.70 2.56
C MET A 85 -15.40 -5.68 3.65
N LEU A 86 -15.77 -6.15 4.85
CA LEU A 86 -15.96 -5.30 6.02
C LEU A 86 -14.64 -4.65 6.47
N ALA A 87 -13.53 -5.39 6.43
CA ALA A 87 -12.20 -4.84 6.71
C ALA A 87 -11.81 -3.74 5.70
N GLY A 88 -12.04 -3.97 4.41
CA GLY A 88 -11.80 -2.97 3.36
C GLY A 88 -12.67 -1.72 3.49
N ALA A 89 -13.91 -1.85 3.96
CA ALA A 89 -14.74 -0.69 4.29
C ALA A 89 -14.28 0.01 5.58
N ALA A 90 -13.92 -0.76 6.61
CA ALA A 90 -13.51 -0.26 7.93
C ALA A 90 -12.19 0.50 7.90
N SER A 91 -11.31 0.26 6.93
CA SER A 91 -10.00 0.93 6.78
C SER A 91 -10.08 2.47 6.77
N PHE A 92 -11.23 3.04 6.41
CA PHE A 92 -11.48 4.49 6.46
C PHE A 92 -11.94 5.01 7.83
N GLY A 93 -11.98 4.17 8.87
CA GLY A 93 -12.39 4.54 10.23
C GLY A 93 -13.88 4.39 10.53
N GLY A 94 -14.65 3.77 9.62
CA GLY A 94 -16.07 3.49 9.83
C GLY A 94 -16.99 4.73 9.76
N PRO A 95 -18.31 4.54 9.97
CA PRO A 95 -19.30 5.60 9.82
C PRO A 95 -19.13 6.73 10.85
N ALA A 96 -18.57 6.44 12.03
CA ALA A 96 -18.25 7.46 13.03
C ALA A 96 -17.20 8.47 12.53
N ARG A 97 -16.33 8.07 11.59
CA ARG A 97 -15.27 8.91 11.04
C ARG A 97 -15.69 9.62 9.76
N VAL A 98 -16.17 8.87 8.77
CA VAL A 98 -16.46 9.42 7.43
C VAL A 98 -17.94 9.80 7.24
N GLY A 99 -18.79 9.48 8.21
CA GLY A 99 -20.24 9.63 8.12
C GLY A 99 -20.92 8.47 7.38
N GLU A 100 -22.13 8.11 7.83
CA GLU A 100 -22.92 6.97 7.33
C GLU A 100 -23.03 6.92 5.80
N LYS A 101 -23.31 8.06 5.15
CA LYS A 101 -23.49 8.12 3.70
C LYS A 101 -22.22 7.81 2.93
N VAL A 102 -21.07 8.30 3.40
CA VAL A 102 -19.77 8.07 2.75
C VAL A 102 -19.32 6.64 3.01
N TYR A 103 -19.50 6.16 4.24
CA TYR A 103 -19.17 4.78 4.61
C TYR A 103 -19.95 3.77 3.76
N GLU A 104 -21.27 3.97 3.60
CA GLU A 104 -22.08 3.09 2.76
C GLU A 104 -21.65 3.16 1.29
N LYS A 105 -21.27 4.34 0.78
CA LYS A 105 -20.74 4.46 -0.59
C LYS A 105 -19.42 3.68 -0.77
N ILE A 106 -18.50 3.75 0.19
CA ILE A 106 -17.26 2.97 0.18
C ILE A 106 -17.60 1.49 0.17
N LYS A 107 -18.44 1.03 1.09
CA LYS A 107 -18.88 -0.37 1.18
C LYS A 107 -19.48 -0.87 -0.13
N GLN A 108 -20.39 -0.11 -0.75
CA GLN A 108 -21.00 -0.47 -2.04
C GLN A 108 -19.98 -0.50 -3.18
N MET A 109 -18.99 0.40 -3.18
CA MET A 109 -17.91 0.40 -4.17
C MET A 109 -17.04 -0.85 -4.05
N TRP A 110 -16.70 -1.26 -2.82
CA TRP A 110 -16.00 -2.52 -2.54
C TRP A 110 -16.86 -3.70 -3.00
N ILE A 111 -18.11 -3.84 -2.51
CA ILE A 111 -19.01 -4.93 -2.92
C ILE A 111 -19.11 -5.02 -4.45
N LYS A 112 -19.39 -3.90 -5.13
CA LYS A 112 -19.50 -3.89 -6.59
C LYS A 112 -18.22 -4.37 -7.28
N ARG A 113 -17.05 -3.99 -6.75
CA ARG A 113 -15.76 -4.43 -7.31
C ARG A 113 -15.52 -5.93 -7.15
N TYR A 114 -16.06 -6.55 -6.11
CA TYR A 114 -15.75 -7.95 -5.75
C TYR A 114 -16.93 -8.94 -5.86
N ALA A 115 -18.12 -8.52 -6.30
CA ALA A 115 -19.35 -9.34 -6.28
C ALA A 115 -19.72 -10.06 -7.59
N GLU A 116 -18.99 -9.88 -8.70
CA GLU A 116 -19.32 -10.57 -9.97
C GLU A 116 -18.79 -12.04 -9.99
N PRO A 117 -19.44 -12.99 -10.70
CA PRO A 117 -19.08 -14.42 -10.67
C PRO A 117 -17.76 -14.79 -11.36
N GLU A 118 -17.23 -13.94 -12.25
CA GLU A 118 -15.83 -14.01 -12.71
C GLU A 118 -14.84 -13.48 -11.63
N GLY A 119 -15.35 -13.00 -10.50
CA GLY A 119 -14.69 -12.19 -9.47
C GLY A 119 -13.75 -12.92 -8.51
N TYR A 120 -12.89 -13.79 -9.05
CA TYR A 120 -11.60 -14.02 -8.42
C TYR A 120 -10.67 -12.88 -8.83
N ASP A 121 -10.80 -11.69 -8.22
CA ASP A 121 -10.00 -10.50 -8.54
C ASP A 121 -8.50 -10.83 -8.45
N PRO A 122 -7.77 -10.89 -9.57
CA PRO A 122 -6.33 -11.15 -9.59
C PRO A 122 -5.53 -10.28 -8.61
N ALA A 123 -5.96 -9.04 -8.34
CA ALA A 123 -5.33 -8.18 -7.35
C ALA A 123 -5.52 -8.69 -5.92
N PHE A 124 -6.70 -9.19 -5.60
CA PHE A 124 -7.00 -9.79 -4.29
C PHE A 124 -6.24 -11.11 -4.10
N ASN A 125 -6.05 -11.86 -5.18
CA ASN A 125 -5.29 -13.12 -5.16
C ASN A 125 -3.81 -12.88 -4.97
N CYS A 126 -3.28 -11.88 -5.67
CA CYS A 126 -1.93 -11.37 -5.46
C CYS A 126 -1.72 -10.97 -3.99
N LEU A 127 -2.67 -10.25 -3.39
CA LEU A 127 -2.61 -9.89 -1.97
C LEU A 127 -2.54 -11.12 -1.05
N LEU A 128 -3.48 -12.06 -1.19
CA LEU A 128 -3.61 -13.20 -0.30
C LEU A 128 -2.44 -14.19 -0.43
N ASN A 129 -1.90 -14.35 -1.63
CA ASN A 129 -0.84 -15.32 -1.92
C ASN A 129 0.58 -14.69 -1.92
N ARG A 130 0.72 -13.47 -1.44
CA ARG A 130 2.02 -12.75 -1.41
C ARG A 130 3.05 -13.46 -0.54
N ASP A 131 4.32 -13.32 -0.95
CA ASP A 131 5.49 -13.72 -0.18
C ASP A 131 5.98 -12.62 0.78
N GLY A 132 6.57 -13.04 1.91
CA GLY A 132 7.32 -12.16 2.83
C GLY A 132 8.68 -11.72 2.26
N ILE A 133 9.14 -10.53 2.65
CA ILE A 133 10.35 -9.86 2.09
C ILE A 133 11.20 -9.11 3.13
N ASP A 134 10.88 -9.24 4.43
CA ASP A 134 11.36 -8.36 5.51
C ASP A 134 12.89 -8.23 5.61
N ASP A 135 13.63 -9.33 5.42
CA ASP A 135 15.08 -9.41 5.73
C ASP A 135 16.00 -8.76 4.67
N LYS A 136 15.44 -8.10 3.66
CA LYS A 136 16.18 -7.76 2.41
C LYS A 136 16.12 -6.30 2.03
N ILE A 137 15.25 -5.55 2.66
CA ILE A 137 15.04 -4.14 2.38
C ILE A 137 16.22 -3.36 2.98
N ASN A 138 17.04 -2.72 2.13
CA ASN A 138 18.24 -1.99 2.56
C ASN A 138 18.28 -0.53 2.07
N VAL A 139 17.10 0.05 1.87
CA VAL A 139 16.90 1.46 1.51
C VAL A 139 16.32 2.24 2.69
N PRO A 140 16.61 3.55 2.83
CA PRO A 140 15.95 4.39 3.82
C PRO A 140 14.43 4.22 3.73
N THR A 141 13.76 4.05 4.87
CA THR A 141 12.31 3.81 4.90
C THR A 141 11.64 4.68 5.97
N LEU A 142 10.58 5.40 5.59
CA LEU A 142 9.64 6.06 6.50
C LEU A 142 8.38 5.19 6.60
N VAL A 143 7.97 4.87 7.82
CA VAL A 143 6.71 4.16 8.09
C VAL A 143 5.80 5.06 8.92
N LEU A 144 4.58 5.29 8.44
CA LEU A 144 3.50 5.98 9.16
C LEU A 144 2.40 4.96 9.45
N HIS A 145 1.91 4.91 10.69
CA HIS A 145 0.83 3.99 11.07
C HIS A 145 -0.24 4.68 11.92
N GLY A 146 -1.51 4.38 11.66
CA GLY A 146 -2.62 4.95 12.43
C GLY A 146 -2.78 4.30 13.79
N ALA A 147 -2.86 5.10 14.87
CA ALA A 147 -3.12 4.57 16.21
C ALA A 147 -4.49 3.88 16.34
N GLU A 148 -5.45 4.28 15.52
CA GLU A 148 -6.82 3.77 15.47
C GLU A 148 -7.08 2.93 14.21
N ASP A 149 -6.02 2.39 13.58
CA ASP A 149 -6.15 1.50 12.43
C ASP A 149 -6.97 0.23 12.83
N PRO A 150 -8.17 0.02 12.25
CA PRO A 150 -9.01 -1.11 12.62
C PRO A 150 -8.65 -2.39 11.85
N VAL A 151 -7.71 -2.32 10.91
CA VAL A 151 -7.30 -3.42 10.03
C VAL A 151 -5.98 -4.02 10.50
N ILE A 152 -5.00 -3.16 10.83
CA ILE A 152 -3.67 -3.61 11.26
C ILE A 152 -3.33 -2.97 12.62
N PRO A 153 -3.18 -3.76 13.69
CA PRO A 153 -2.79 -3.22 14.99
C PRO A 153 -1.43 -2.51 14.94
N ALA A 154 -1.34 -1.34 15.58
CA ALA A 154 -0.13 -0.53 15.61
C ALA A 154 1.10 -1.27 16.16
N GLU A 155 0.90 -2.20 17.08
CA GLU A 155 1.98 -3.02 17.64
C GLU A 155 2.55 -4.00 16.60
N GLU A 156 1.73 -4.58 15.72
CA GLU A 156 2.20 -5.44 14.62
C GLU A 156 3.03 -4.63 13.62
N ALA A 157 2.56 -3.44 13.25
CA ALA A 157 3.29 -2.53 12.37
C ALA A 157 4.63 -2.09 12.96
N LYS A 158 4.67 -1.85 14.28
CA LYS A 158 5.89 -1.52 15.02
C LYS A 158 6.88 -2.68 15.03
N GLN A 159 6.40 -3.89 15.32
CA GLN A 159 7.23 -5.10 15.33
C GLN A 159 7.84 -5.37 13.95
N TRP A 160 7.05 -5.24 12.89
CA TRP A 160 7.54 -5.38 11.53
C TRP A 160 8.58 -4.29 11.18
N SER A 161 8.28 -3.03 11.48
CA SER A 161 9.17 -1.89 11.19
C SER A 161 10.51 -2.01 11.91
N SER A 162 10.53 -2.60 13.12
CA SER A 162 11.76 -2.80 13.90
C SER A 162 12.79 -3.72 13.23
N LYS A 163 12.38 -4.51 12.22
CA LYS A 163 13.26 -5.38 11.43
C LYS A 163 13.97 -4.64 10.28
N LEU A 164 13.52 -3.44 9.91
CA LEU A 164 14.08 -2.70 8.79
C LEU A 164 15.46 -2.11 9.14
N PRO A 165 16.55 -2.52 8.47
CA PRO A 165 17.91 -2.10 8.85
C PRO A 165 18.18 -0.61 8.62
N LYS A 166 17.41 0.04 7.73
CA LYS A 166 17.49 1.48 7.44
C LYS A 166 16.16 2.19 7.68
N LEU A 167 15.45 1.82 8.74
CA LEU A 167 14.30 2.60 9.21
C LEU A 167 14.75 4.02 9.56
N TRP A 168 14.29 5.02 8.80
CA TRP A 168 14.52 6.43 9.11
C TRP A 168 13.61 6.85 10.27
N LYS A 169 12.32 6.50 10.19
CA LYS A 169 11.35 6.78 11.25
C LYS A 169 10.15 5.86 11.16
N PHE A 170 9.66 5.43 12.33
CA PHE A 170 8.33 4.87 12.52
C PHE A 170 7.50 5.88 13.31
N GLU A 171 6.45 6.44 12.71
CA GLU A 171 5.57 7.42 13.33
C GLU A 171 4.18 6.80 13.56
N ILE A 172 3.72 6.83 14.80
CA ILE A 172 2.31 6.57 15.11
C ILE A 172 1.53 7.88 15.00
N VAL A 173 0.54 7.90 14.12
CA VAL A 173 -0.39 9.01 13.97
C VAL A 173 -1.53 8.82 14.95
N GLU A 174 -1.52 9.61 16.02
CA GLU A 174 -2.63 9.69 16.97
C GLU A 174 -3.95 10.02 16.25
N ARG A 175 -5.02 9.29 16.56
CA ARG A 175 -6.32 9.35 15.85
C ARG A 175 -6.27 9.00 14.35
N GLY A 176 -5.13 8.55 13.85
CA GLY A 176 -4.96 8.11 12.46
C GLY A 176 -5.59 6.74 12.24
N VAL A 177 -6.17 6.54 11.07
CA VAL A 177 -6.75 5.27 10.60
C VAL A 177 -5.92 4.70 9.45
N HIS A 178 -6.32 3.56 8.87
CA HIS A 178 -5.52 2.84 7.86
C HIS A 178 -5.09 3.70 6.66
N HIS A 179 -6.02 4.50 6.09
CA HIS A 179 -5.75 5.35 4.93
C HIS A 179 -5.29 6.76 5.33
N LEU A 180 -4.13 6.85 5.99
CA LEU A 180 -3.58 8.12 6.49
C LEU A 180 -3.49 9.20 5.41
N SER A 181 -3.13 8.86 4.17
CA SER A 181 -3.00 9.81 3.06
C SER A 181 -4.32 10.48 2.64
N LEU A 182 -5.46 9.95 3.07
CA LEU A 182 -6.81 10.43 2.70
C LEU A 182 -7.63 10.90 3.90
N THR A 183 -7.07 10.84 5.11
CA THR A 183 -7.81 11.14 6.33
C THR A 183 -6.97 11.98 7.29
N GLU A 184 -7.55 13.08 7.78
CA GLU A 184 -6.99 13.81 8.92
C GLU A 184 -6.86 12.89 10.14
N PRO A 185 -5.86 13.07 11.03
CA PRO A 185 -4.73 13.97 10.86
C PRO A 185 -3.57 13.35 10.04
N GLY A 186 -3.77 12.16 9.45
CA GLY A 186 -2.72 11.42 8.75
C GLY A 186 -2.18 12.13 7.51
N ASP A 187 -3.02 12.85 6.79
CA ASP A 187 -2.66 13.60 5.59
C ASP A 187 -1.75 14.79 5.93
N GLU A 188 -2.05 15.51 7.01
CA GLU A 188 -1.22 16.59 7.53
C GLU A 188 0.15 16.08 7.99
N ILE A 189 0.19 14.96 8.70
CA ILE A 189 1.44 14.36 9.18
C ILE A 189 2.27 13.84 8.00
N ALA A 190 1.64 13.18 7.01
CA ALA A 190 2.32 12.74 5.80
C ALA A 190 2.90 13.93 5.01
N ALA A 191 2.13 15.01 4.86
CA ALA A 191 2.59 16.22 4.17
C ALA A 191 3.78 16.91 4.86
N GLN A 192 3.98 16.69 6.16
CA GLN A 192 5.15 17.18 6.91
C GLN A 192 6.35 16.23 6.79
N LEU A 193 6.13 14.93 7.03
CA LEU A 193 7.22 13.97 7.15
C LEU A 193 7.77 13.48 5.81
N VAL A 194 6.96 13.39 4.75
CA VAL A 194 7.43 12.94 3.44
C VAL A 194 8.48 13.88 2.84
N PRO A 195 8.28 15.23 2.80
CA PRO A 195 9.32 16.13 2.32
C PRO A 195 10.57 16.13 3.19
N GLN A 196 10.42 15.96 4.51
CA GLN A 196 11.56 15.88 5.43
C GLN A 196 12.39 14.63 5.16
N PHE A 197 11.74 13.48 5.06
CA PHE A 197 12.38 12.20 4.72
C PHE A 197 13.17 12.32 3.42
N ILE A 198 12.52 12.78 2.34
CA ILE A 198 13.20 12.98 1.04
C ILE A 198 14.43 13.88 1.18
N LYS A 199 14.30 15.02 1.87
CA LYS A 199 15.42 15.97 2.04
C LYS A 199 16.60 15.37 2.81
N GLU A 200 16.33 14.54 3.80
CA GLU A 200 17.36 13.98 4.69
C GLU A 200 17.98 12.68 4.17
N THR A 201 17.40 12.07 3.14
CA THR A 201 17.89 10.82 2.53
C THR A 201 18.33 10.95 1.07
N LEU A 202 18.31 12.17 0.52
CA LEU A 202 18.97 12.53 -0.73
C LEU A 202 20.50 12.38 -0.64
#